data_AF-A0A6P5XE26-F1
#
_entry.id   AF-A0A6P5XE26-F1
#
_cell.length_a   1.000
_cell.length_b   1.000
_cell.length_c   1.000
_cell.angle_alpha   90.00
_cell.angle_beta   90.00
_cell.angle_gamma   90.00
#
_symmetry.space_group_name_H-M   'P 1'
#
loop_
_entity.id
_entity.type
_entity.pdbx_description
1 polymer ?
#
loop_
_entity_poly.entity_id
_entity_poly.type
_entity_poly.pdbx_seq_one_letter_code
_entity_poly.pdbx_strand_id
1 'polypeptide(L)'
;MATTTASTTGQVNAKRKPVFVKVEDLKPGTSGHTLIVKVVESTPVKTSQRPNRDRALLSRPAPPARIAESVVGDETGTIIFTARNEQVDLMKHGATLILRNAKIVMFKRTTMRLAVDKWGRIEGMN
;
A
#
# COMPACT_ATOMS: atom_id res chain seq x y z
N MET A 1 10.61 5.22 -60.02
CA MET A 1 10.66 5.88 -58.70
C MET A 1 9.62 5.21 -57.80
N ALA A 2 10.06 4.47 -56.78
CA ALA A 2 9.18 3.90 -55.77
C ALA A 2 9.83 4.13 -54.42
N THR A 3 9.26 5.06 -53.66
CA THR A 3 9.74 5.49 -52.34
C THR A 3 9.11 4.57 -51.30
N THR A 4 9.90 3.69 -50.69
CA THR A 4 9.49 2.89 -49.53
C THR A 4 9.52 3.75 -48.27
N THR A 5 8.34 4.02 -47.73
CA THR A 5 8.13 4.70 -46.45
C THR A 5 8.48 3.76 -45.30
N ALA A 6 9.54 4.06 -44.55
CA ALA A 6 9.91 3.32 -43.34
C ALA A 6 8.97 3.68 -42.18
N SER A 7 8.29 2.67 -41.61
CA SER A 7 7.45 2.80 -40.43
C SER A 7 8.30 3.00 -39.17
N THR A 8 8.14 4.15 -38.51
CA THR A 8 8.78 4.48 -37.23
C THR A 8 8.17 3.67 -36.08
N THR A 9 8.88 2.63 -35.62
CA THR A 9 8.50 1.87 -34.43
C THR A 9 8.74 2.73 -33.18
N GLY A 10 7.66 3.19 -32.55
CA GLY A 10 7.73 3.92 -31.28
C GLY A 10 8.40 3.07 -30.20
N GLN A 11 9.49 3.56 -29.63
CA GLN A 11 10.18 2.91 -28.51
C GLN A 11 9.26 2.89 -27.28
N VAL A 12 8.69 1.72 -26.99
CA VAL A 12 8.00 1.48 -25.72
C VAL A 12 9.07 1.43 -24.63
N ASN A 13 9.21 2.52 -23.87
CA ASN A 13 10.22 2.60 -22.81
C ASN A 13 9.93 1.50 -21.78
N ALA A 14 10.81 0.49 -21.69
CA ALA A 14 10.59 -0.67 -20.84
C ALA A 14 10.47 -0.22 -19.37
N LYS A 15 9.33 -0.51 -18.74
CA LYS A 15 9.11 -0.17 -17.33
C LYS A 15 10.17 -0.88 -16.49
N ARG A 16 10.89 -0.12 -15.64
CA ARG A 16 11.89 -0.68 -14.73
C ARG A 16 11.28 -1.80 -13.89
N LYS A 17 12.02 -2.91 -13.78
CA LYS A 17 11.60 -4.03 -12.93
C LYS A 17 11.45 -3.56 -11.49
N PRO A 18 10.40 -3.98 -10.76
CA PRO A 18 10.26 -3.65 -9.35
C PRO A 18 11.42 -4.26 -8.57
N VAL A 19 12.04 -3.45 -7.71
CA VAL A 19 13.06 -3.89 -6.78
C VAL A 19 12.38 -4.16 -5.45
N PHE A 20 12.56 -5.37 -4.93
CA PHE A 20 12.06 -5.75 -3.63
C PHE A 20 13.05 -5.30 -2.56
N VAL A 21 12.55 -4.58 -1.58
CA VAL A 21 13.30 -4.16 -0.39
C VAL A 21 12.88 -5.01 0.80
N LYS A 22 13.68 -5.02 1.87
CA LYS A 22 13.40 -5.71 3.12
C LYS A 22 12.82 -4.77 4.17
N VAL A 23 12.21 -5.32 5.21
CA VAL A 23 11.64 -4.53 6.31
C VAL A 23 12.74 -3.76 7.06
N GLU A 24 13.92 -4.34 7.27
CA GLU A 24 15.04 -3.68 7.95
C GLU A 24 15.56 -2.42 7.22
N ASP A 25 15.42 -2.37 5.89
CA ASP A 25 15.91 -1.26 5.06
C ASP A 25 14.95 -0.05 5.05
N LEU A 26 13.79 -0.17 5.69
CA LEU A 26 12.78 0.87 5.71
C LEU A 26 13.22 2.05 6.58
N LYS A 27 13.15 3.26 6.00
CA LYS A 27 13.57 4.50 6.67
C LYS A 27 12.42 5.49 6.83
N PRO A 28 12.42 6.32 7.88
CA PRO A 28 11.42 7.38 8.06
C PRO A 28 11.25 8.25 6.80
N GLY A 29 10.01 8.55 6.42
CA GLY A 29 9.69 9.46 5.31
C GLY A 29 9.92 8.92 3.90
N THR A 30 10.35 7.67 3.75
CA THR A 30 10.58 7.05 2.43
C THR A 30 9.29 6.50 1.81
N SER A 31 9.27 6.38 0.48
CA SER A 31 8.10 5.91 -0.30
C SER A 31 8.53 5.17 -1.56
N GLY A 32 7.59 4.49 -2.21
CA GLY A 32 7.87 3.74 -3.44
C GLY A 32 8.35 2.31 -3.21
N HIS A 33 8.17 1.79 -2.00
CA HIS A 33 8.69 0.48 -1.61
C HIS A 33 7.87 -0.65 -2.21
N THR A 34 8.57 -1.71 -2.61
CA THR A 34 7.94 -2.98 -2.96
C THR A 34 8.46 -4.05 -2.00
N LEU A 35 7.56 -4.69 -1.26
CA LEU A 35 7.90 -5.66 -0.20
C LEU A 35 7.08 -6.94 -0.38
N ILE A 36 7.63 -8.06 0.06
CA ILE A 36 6.87 -9.30 0.29
C ILE A 36 6.81 -9.47 1.81
N VAL A 37 5.60 -9.53 2.36
CA VAL A 37 5.40 -9.61 3.81
C VAL A 37 4.39 -10.68 4.13
N LYS A 38 4.58 -11.33 5.28
CA LYS A 38 3.61 -12.23 5.89
C LYS A 38 2.82 -11.49 6.95
N VAL A 39 1.51 -11.70 6.97
CA VAL A 39 0.62 -11.16 8.01
C VAL A 39 0.75 -12.03 9.26
N VAL A 40 1.12 -11.42 10.36
CA VAL A 40 1.23 -12.07 11.68
C VAL A 40 -0.06 -11.88 12.47
N GLU A 41 -0.60 -10.66 12.50
CA GLU A 41 -1.83 -10.35 13.24
C GLU A 41 -2.58 -9.21 12.55
N SER A 42 -3.91 -9.15 12.70
CA SER A 42 -4.72 -8.03 12.22
C SER A 42 -5.78 -7.63 13.24
N THR A 43 -5.73 -6.37 13.66
CA THR A 43 -6.61 -5.79 14.69
C THR A 43 -7.45 -4.67 14.07
N PRO A 44 -8.78 -4.84 13.95
CA PRO A 44 -9.66 -3.78 13.50
C PRO A 44 -9.64 -2.57 14.43
N VAL A 45 -9.46 -1.37 13.87
CA VAL A 45 -9.46 -0.12 14.64
C VAL A 45 -10.86 0.49 14.60
N LYS A 46 -11.45 0.69 15.78
CA LYS A 46 -12.72 1.41 15.90
C LYS A 46 -12.50 2.87 15.52
N THR A 47 -12.99 3.29 14.36
CA THR A 47 -13.00 4.70 14.00
C THR A 47 -14.15 5.37 14.73
N SER A 48 -13.86 6.19 15.75
CA SER A 48 -14.86 7.11 16.29
C SER A 48 -15.30 8.04 15.17
N GLN A 49 -16.57 7.96 14.77
CA GLN A 49 -17.17 8.93 13.86
C GLN A 49 -17.15 10.29 14.53
N ARG A 50 -16.05 11.04 14.41
CA ARG A 50 -16.15 12.49 14.57
C ARG A 50 -16.86 12.97 13.31
N PRO A 51 -18.08 13.51 13.38
CA PRO A 51 -18.71 14.09 12.22
C PRO A 51 -17.79 15.22 11.76
N ASN A 52 -17.12 15.00 10.63
CA ASN A 52 -16.37 16.08 10.00
C ASN A 52 -17.42 17.10 9.58
N ARG A 53 -17.43 18.28 10.21
CA ARG A 53 -18.49 19.30 10.01
C ARG A 53 -18.60 19.71 8.53
N ASP A 54 -17.52 19.57 7.78
CA ASP A 54 -17.45 19.82 6.34
C ASP A 54 -18.09 18.72 5.46
N ARG A 55 -18.31 17.51 6.00
CA ARG A 55 -18.98 16.42 5.28
C ARG A 55 -20.51 16.48 5.34
N ALA A 56 -21.07 17.39 6.13
CA ALA A 56 -22.53 17.60 6.21
C ALA A 56 -23.13 18.20 4.93
N LEU A 57 -22.30 18.68 3.99
CA LEU A 57 -22.71 19.30 2.72
C LEU A 57 -22.94 18.31 1.57
N LEU A 58 -22.64 17.02 1.76
CA LEU A 58 -22.91 15.97 0.77
C LEU A 58 -24.16 15.21 1.19
N SER A 59 -25.19 15.22 0.33
CA SER A 59 -26.52 14.61 0.55
C SER A 59 -26.52 13.09 0.82
N ARG A 60 -25.34 12.46 0.87
CA ARG A 60 -25.18 11.05 1.20
C ARG A 60 -24.00 10.87 2.18
N PRO A 61 -24.23 10.36 3.39
CA PRO A 61 -23.15 10.02 4.31
C PRO A 61 -22.20 9.04 3.61
N ALA A 62 -20.94 9.42 3.48
CA ALA A 62 -19.91 8.49 3.02
C ALA A 62 -19.80 7.34 4.05
N PRO A 63 -19.69 6.08 3.61
CA PRO A 63 -19.55 4.96 4.52
C PRO A 63 -18.36 5.16 5.48
N PRO A 64 -18.47 4.68 6.72
CA PRO A 64 -17.37 4.79 7.68
C PRO A 64 -16.14 4.08 7.13
N ALA A 65 -14.97 4.72 7.27
CA ALA A 65 -13.72 4.14 6.83
C ALA A 65 -13.40 2.90 7.66
N ARG A 66 -13.25 1.74 7.01
CA ARG A 66 -12.81 0.51 7.68
C ARG A 66 -11.29 0.56 7.78
N ILE A 67 -10.74 0.44 8.99
CA ILE A 67 -9.30 0.49 9.22
C ILE A 67 -8.92 -0.73 10.08
N ALA A 68 -7.81 -1.36 9.73
CA ALA A 68 -7.17 -2.36 10.58
C ALA A 68 -5.68 -2.07 10.70
N GLU A 69 -5.15 -2.24 11.91
CA GLU A 69 -3.72 -2.24 12.18
C GLU A 69 -3.25 -3.69 12.13
N SER A 70 -2.38 -4.02 11.20
CA SER A 70 -1.89 -5.38 10.99
C SER A 70 -0.39 -5.43 11.24
N VAL A 71 0.06 -6.40 12.02
CA VAL A 71 1.50 -6.68 12.16
C VAL A 71 1.88 -7.53 10.96
N VAL A 72 2.78 -7.01 10.12
CA VAL A 72 3.29 -7.71 8.94
C VAL A 72 4.81 -7.73 8.99
N GLY A 73 5.45 -8.73 8.40
CA GLY A 73 6.91 -8.81 8.42
C GLY A 73 7.48 -9.80 7.43
N ASP A 74 8.79 -9.77 7.31
CA ASP A 74 9.58 -10.74 6.58
C ASP A 74 10.64 -11.34 7.53
N GLU A 75 11.65 -12.03 7.01
CA GLU A 75 12.71 -12.60 7.82
C GLU A 75 13.60 -11.56 8.53
N THR A 76 13.56 -10.29 8.11
CA THR A 76 14.41 -9.21 8.64
C THR A 76 13.72 -8.44 9.76
N GLY A 77 12.39 -8.49 9.85
CA GLY A 77 11.66 -7.85 10.95
C GLY A 77 10.17 -7.67 10.67
N THR A 78 9.52 -6.96 11.59
CA THR A 78 8.08 -6.68 11.53
C THR A 78 7.79 -5.19 11.59
N ILE A 79 6.73 -4.76 10.89
CA ILE A 79 6.24 -3.39 10.88
C ILE A 79 4.71 -3.38 10.98
N ILE A 80 4.16 -2.32 11.57
CA ILE A 80 2.70 -2.11 11.61
C ILE A 80 2.24 -1.58 10.25
N PHE A 81 1.39 -2.35 9.58
CA PHE A 81 0.70 -1.97 8.36
C PHE A 81 -0.69 -1.40 8.67
N THR A 82 -1.03 -0.25 8.08
CA THR A 82 -2.36 0.35 8.19
C THR A 82 -3.19 -0.01 6.96
N ALA A 83 -4.03 -1.03 7.09
CA ALA A 83 -4.96 -1.46 6.05
C ALA A 83 -6.23 -0.61 6.06
N ARG A 84 -6.74 -0.26 4.87
CA ARG A 84 -7.97 0.52 4.71
C ARG A 84 -8.95 -0.15 3.76
N ASN A 85 -10.24 -0.06 4.10
CA ASN A 85 -11.36 -0.54 3.29
C ASN A 85 -11.15 -2.01 2.86
N GLU A 86 -11.19 -2.30 1.56
CA GLU A 86 -11.02 -3.64 0.96
C GLU A 86 -9.65 -4.27 1.28
N GLN A 87 -8.63 -3.47 1.61
CA GLN A 87 -7.33 -4.02 2.01
C GLN A 87 -7.43 -4.84 3.31
N VAL A 88 -8.41 -4.56 4.16
CA VAL A 88 -8.62 -5.28 5.43
C VAL A 88 -8.93 -6.74 5.17
N ASP A 89 -9.67 -7.04 4.09
CA ASP A 89 -10.08 -8.41 3.76
C ASP A 89 -8.90 -9.28 3.29
N LEU A 90 -7.80 -8.65 2.88
CA LEU A 90 -6.54 -9.29 2.48
C LEU A 90 -5.63 -9.61 3.68
N MET A 91 -5.81 -8.92 4.82
CA MET A 91 -4.96 -9.05 6.01
C MET A 91 -5.34 -10.26 6.87
N LYS A 92 -5.36 -11.45 6.27
CA LYS A 92 -5.64 -12.70 6.97
C LYS A 92 -4.37 -13.24 7.63
N HIS A 93 -4.49 -13.76 8.85
CA HIS A 93 -3.36 -14.36 9.57
C HIS A 93 -2.66 -15.42 8.70
N GLY A 94 -1.33 -15.32 8.58
CA GLY A 94 -0.51 -16.25 7.81
C GLY A 94 -0.47 -15.99 6.30
N ALA A 95 -1.28 -15.07 5.78
CA ALA A 95 -1.25 -14.73 4.36
C ALA A 95 0.05 -14.04 3.98
N THR A 96 0.61 -14.41 2.84
CA THR A 96 1.77 -13.74 2.23
C THR A 96 1.27 -12.76 1.17
N LEU A 97 1.70 -11.50 1.28
CA LEU A 97 1.22 -10.40 0.46
C LEU A 97 2.40 -9.67 -0.18
N ILE A 98 2.22 -9.24 -1.42
CA ILE A 98 3.11 -8.31 -2.10
C ILE A 98 2.54 -6.90 -2.00
N LEU A 99 3.27 -6.01 -1.36
CA LEU A 99 2.92 -4.60 -1.23
C LEU A 99 3.70 -3.80 -2.26
N ARG A 100 3.03 -3.21 -3.24
CA ARG A 100 3.66 -2.38 -4.29
C ARG A 100 3.40 -0.90 -4.04
N ASN A 101 4.44 -0.09 -4.23
CA ASN A 101 4.42 1.36 -4.06
C ASN A 101 3.93 1.77 -2.65
N ALA A 102 4.41 1.03 -1.64
CA ALA A 102 4.16 1.32 -0.25
C ALA A 102 4.99 2.52 0.24
N LYS A 103 4.53 3.15 1.31
CA LYS A 103 5.19 4.29 1.93
C LYS A 103 5.27 4.13 3.45
N ILE A 104 6.29 4.75 4.01
CA ILE A 104 6.41 4.93 5.45
C ILE A 104 5.64 6.17 5.88
N VAL A 105 4.74 5.98 6.83
CA VAL A 105 3.98 7.03 7.49
C VAL A 105 4.47 7.12 8.92
N MET A 106 4.95 8.30 9.32
CA MET A 106 5.30 8.57 10.71
C MET A 106 4.02 8.79 11.52
N PHE A 107 3.69 7.83 12.39
CA PHE A 107 2.58 7.91 13.32
C PHE A 107 3.04 8.52 14.64
N LYS A 108 2.31 9.55 15.09
CA LYS A 108 2.62 10.34 16.31
C LYS A 108 4.08 10.82 16.40
N ARG A 109 4.73 11.07 15.26
CA ARG A 109 6.15 11.48 15.11
C ARG A 109 7.21 10.50 15.64
N THR A 110 6.84 9.43 16.33
CA THR A 110 7.78 8.52 16.98
C THR A 110 7.80 7.12 16.36
N THR A 111 6.70 6.70 15.74
CA THR A 111 6.55 5.32 15.25
C THR A 111 6.39 5.28 13.74
N MET A 112 7.07 4.35 13.08
CA MET A 112 6.88 4.11 11.65
C MET A 112 5.72 3.15 11.43
N ARG A 113 4.88 3.45 10.44
CA ARG A 113 3.86 2.55 9.92
C ARG A 113 3.97 2.42 8.42
N LEU A 114 3.69 1.24 7.91
CA LEU A 114 3.61 0.99 6.48
C LEU A 114 2.17 1.24 6.00
N ALA A 115 2.02 1.84 4.83
CA ALA A 115 0.74 1.98 4.15
C ALA A 115 0.94 1.91 2.64
N VAL A 116 -0.07 1.43 1.92
CA VAL A 116 -0.09 1.52 0.46
C VAL A 116 -0.60 2.90 0.04
N ASP A 117 0.06 3.52 -0.93
CA ASP A 117 -0.34 4.83 -1.43
C ASP A 117 -1.53 4.75 -2.41
N LYS A 118 -1.92 5.87 -3.00
CA LYS A 118 -3.06 5.93 -3.95
C LYS A 118 -2.83 5.10 -5.22
N TRP A 119 -1.58 4.92 -5.63
CA TRP A 119 -1.20 4.28 -6.90
C TRP A 119 -0.69 2.85 -6.70
N GLY A 120 -0.50 2.46 -5.44
CA GLY A 120 0.00 1.17 -5.02
C GLY A 120 -1.06 0.10 -5.01
N ARG A 121 -0.59 -1.14 -4.85
CA ARG A 121 -1.41 -2.34 -4.94
C ARG A 121 -0.98 -3.35 -3.89
N ILE A 122 -1.92 -4.18 -3.47
CA ILE A 122 -1.68 -5.34 -2.61
C ILE A 122 -2.06 -6.55 -3.43
N GLU A 123 -1.14 -7.50 -3.56
CA GLU A 123 -1.37 -8.76 -4.27
C GLU A 123 -1.24 -9.90 -3.26
N GLY A 124 -2.21 -10.81 -3.24
CA GLY A 124 -2.10 -12.05 -2.47
C GLY A 124 -1.18 -13.03 -3.18
N MET A 125 -0.24 -13.61 -2.46
CA MET A 125 0.61 -14.69 -2.95
C MET A 125 -0.11 -16.00 -2.60
N ASN A 126 -0.88 -16.53 -3.56
CA ASN A 126 -1.56 -17.82 -3.45
C ASN A 126 -0.56 -18.98 -3.50
#